data_AF-A0A7Y5KSC1-F1
#
_entry.id   AF-A0A7Y5KSC1-F1
#
_cell.length_a   1.000
_cell.length_b   1.000
_cell.length_c   1.000
_cell.angle_alpha   90.00
_cell.angle_beta   90.00
_cell.angle_gamma   90.00
#
_symmetry.space_group_name_H-M   'P 1'
#
loop_
_entity.id
_entity.type
_entity.pdbx_description
1 polymer ?
#
loop_
_entity_poly.entity_id
_entity_poly.type
_entity_poly.pdbx_seq_one_letter_code
_entity_poly.pdbx_strand_id
1 'polypeptide(L)'
;MSGVTVSINGLSLVHQNSGGISTATLPDVCITPPAMTPAPYPNVALSRDLEGGSSRVRADGGRRIAVAGSRFARSSGGEAGTGGGVTSGTSGGPASWLSHSLDVRIEGRGACRLTDKMLHNGGNTIDCAGIVQAQLGRGIAVAGSSRQKKKTPRIGIDKGQALTRISRFGIDTNDSTLDTNFAKAQGCTFVGRYLSFDGEHPPLSREEADRLRGAGLDLFAIWELTKYRAVELESIEDERKAGVDDATQARNVMKLCGGEKKPIYFTVDFPVTPEHWRSWIVDKKTGKHVQRKSLILAYFEGILDVLPVERVGAYGPYIVIKKLFDQNMITYGWQWTFTEDIVRIDHRAQLQQYDIYPGQEGWGVSGAGALDYDRAVWPDFGQW
;
A
#
# COMPACT_ATOMS: atom_id res chain seq x y z
N MET A 1 13.18 17.22 7.80
CA MET A 1 14.05 16.13 8.28
C MET A 1 15.19 15.98 7.29
N SER A 2 16.44 15.76 7.71
CA SER A 2 17.53 15.51 6.75
C SER A 2 17.36 14.13 6.14
N GLY A 3 17.14 14.09 4.82
CA GLY A 3 16.91 12.85 4.07
C GLY A 3 18.14 11.95 4.02
N VAL A 4 17.94 10.74 3.52
CA VAL A 4 18.99 9.76 3.27
C VAL A 4 19.54 9.94 1.86
N THR A 5 20.82 10.28 1.75
CA THR A 5 21.44 10.58 0.44
C THR A 5 22.48 9.56 0.00
N VAL A 6 22.90 8.67 0.90
CA VAL A 6 24.01 7.75 0.68
C VAL A 6 23.52 6.35 0.30
N SER A 7 23.90 5.91 -0.90
CA SER A 7 23.63 4.57 -1.44
C SER A 7 24.75 3.59 -1.09
N ILE A 8 24.38 2.41 -0.62
CA ILE A 8 25.27 1.27 -0.39
C ILE A 8 24.63 0.05 -1.05
N ASN A 9 25.26 -0.48 -2.11
CA ASN A 9 24.73 -1.60 -2.91
C ASN A 9 23.28 -1.37 -3.42
N GLY A 10 22.94 -0.13 -3.80
CA GLY A 10 21.59 0.21 -4.27
C GLY A 10 20.55 0.41 -3.16
N LEU A 11 20.93 0.23 -1.90
CA LEU A 11 20.08 0.42 -0.72
C LEU A 11 20.53 1.66 0.05
N SER A 12 19.59 2.35 0.70
CA SER A 12 19.94 3.52 1.51
C SER A 12 20.70 3.12 2.77
N LEU A 13 21.76 3.86 3.10
CA LEU A 13 22.56 3.67 4.30
C LEU A 13 21.76 3.98 5.58
N VAL A 14 21.82 3.09 6.57
CA VAL A 14 21.25 3.36 7.89
C VAL A 14 22.24 4.20 8.69
N HIS A 15 21.77 5.32 9.21
CA HIS A 15 22.52 6.15 10.16
C HIS A 15 21.59 6.64 11.26
N GLN A 16 22.15 7.20 12.33
CA GLN A 16 21.34 7.76 13.42
C GLN A 16 20.35 8.76 12.85
N ASN A 17 19.07 8.71 13.23
CA ASN A 17 18.02 9.61 12.73
C ASN A 17 17.75 9.55 11.21
N SER A 18 18.23 8.52 10.50
CA SER A 18 17.88 8.26 9.07
C SER A 18 16.39 8.03 8.83
N GLY A 19 15.60 7.88 9.91
CA GLY A 19 14.19 7.51 9.82
C GLY A 19 13.98 6.01 9.80
N GLY A 20 15.05 5.21 9.94
CA GLY A 20 14.93 3.76 9.98
C GLY A 20 14.15 3.22 11.16
N ILE A 21 13.28 2.26 10.88
CA ILE A 21 12.40 1.53 11.79
C ILE A 21 12.60 0.04 11.50
N SER A 22 13.03 -0.72 12.50
CA SER A 22 13.10 -2.17 12.45
C SER A 22 11.92 -2.70 13.25
N THR A 23 11.19 -3.67 12.72
CA THR A 23 9.98 -4.21 13.35
C THR A 23 10.08 -5.72 13.35
N ALA A 24 9.96 -6.34 14.51
CA ALA A 24 9.97 -7.78 14.64
C ALA A 24 8.84 -8.38 13.80
N THR A 25 9.21 -9.30 12.91
CA THR A 25 8.27 -10.02 12.03
C THR A 25 7.65 -11.24 12.71
N LEU A 26 8.32 -11.76 13.74
CA LEU A 26 7.74 -12.75 14.64
C LEU A 26 7.32 -12.07 15.95
N PRO A 27 6.26 -12.55 16.61
CA PRO A 27 5.87 -11.98 17.89
C PRO A 27 6.98 -12.08 18.94
N ASP A 28 7.20 -11.00 19.67
CA ASP A 28 8.02 -10.93 20.87
C ASP A 28 7.28 -11.60 22.02
N VAL A 29 7.47 -12.90 22.17
CA VAL A 29 6.77 -13.64 23.23
C VAL A 29 7.42 -13.31 24.57
N CYS A 30 6.68 -12.67 25.46
CA CYS A 30 7.15 -12.22 26.78
C CYS A 30 6.32 -12.82 27.91
N ILE A 31 6.94 -13.00 29.07
CA ILE A 31 6.28 -13.44 30.30
C ILE A 31 5.44 -12.29 30.87
N THR A 32 4.14 -12.54 31.05
CA THR A 32 3.15 -11.48 31.21
C THR A 32 2.27 -11.66 32.45
N PRO A 33 2.14 -10.65 33.32
CA PRO A 33 1.20 -10.63 34.43
C PRO A 33 -0.28 -10.62 33.99
N PRO A 34 -1.22 -10.98 34.89
CA PRO A 34 -0.99 -11.41 36.27
C PRO A 34 -0.60 -12.89 36.38
N ALA A 35 -0.88 -13.70 35.36
CA ALA A 35 -0.66 -15.14 35.37
C ALA A 35 0.82 -15.53 35.18
N MET A 36 1.68 -14.59 34.77
CA MET A 36 3.09 -14.82 34.43
C MET A 36 3.26 -15.90 33.35
N THR A 37 2.40 -15.85 32.33
CA THR A 37 2.41 -16.77 31.20
C THR A 37 2.95 -16.11 29.93
N PRO A 38 3.51 -16.87 28.97
CA PRO A 38 3.94 -16.34 27.69
C PRO A 38 2.78 -15.71 26.90
N ALA A 39 2.97 -14.47 26.44
CA ALA A 39 2.04 -13.77 25.55
C ALA A 39 2.81 -13.08 24.41
N PRO A 40 2.26 -13.08 23.17
CA PRO A 40 2.89 -12.44 22.03
C PRO A 40 2.73 -10.91 22.04
N TYR A 41 3.81 -10.20 21.69
CA TYR A 41 3.80 -8.73 21.54
C TYR A 41 4.43 -8.28 20.22
N PRO A 42 4.08 -7.10 19.71
CA PRO A 42 4.91 -6.41 18.72
C PRO A 42 6.24 -5.97 19.36
N ASN A 43 7.28 -5.80 18.54
CA ASN A 43 8.53 -5.21 18.99
C ASN A 43 9.19 -4.36 17.91
N VAL A 44 9.47 -3.09 18.20
CA VAL A 44 9.96 -2.09 17.25
C VAL A 44 11.20 -1.40 17.79
N ALA A 45 12.22 -1.20 16.96
CA ALA A 45 13.45 -0.50 17.29
C ALA A 45 13.77 0.57 16.25
N LEU A 46 14.36 1.68 16.68
CA LEU A 46 14.44 2.89 15.85
C LEU A 46 15.87 3.37 15.67
N SER A 47 16.20 3.77 14.43
CA SER A 47 17.53 4.28 14.06
C SER A 47 17.99 5.50 14.85
N ARG A 48 17.07 6.29 15.43
CA ARG A 48 17.42 7.39 16.33
C ARG A 48 18.19 6.94 17.58
N ASP A 49 17.93 5.72 18.03
CA ASP A 49 18.54 5.11 19.21
C ASP A 49 19.85 4.35 18.86
N LEU A 50 20.48 4.68 17.72
CA LEU A 50 21.74 4.06 17.27
C LEU A 50 22.90 4.30 18.26
N GLU A 51 23.43 3.19 18.74
CA GLU A 51 24.57 3.07 19.63
C GLU A 51 25.70 2.25 18.96
N GLY A 52 26.96 2.58 19.24
CA GLY A 52 28.12 1.82 18.72
C GLY A 52 28.36 1.97 17.21
N GLY A 53 27.73 2.95 16.55
CA GLY A 53 27.93 3.30 15.14
C GLY A 53 29.33 3.83 14.82
N SER A 54 29.50 4.45 13.64
CA SER A 54 30.78 5.02 13.21
C SER A 54 31.27 6.16 14.12
N SER A 55 32.59 6.28 14.25
CA SER A 55 33.26 7.20 15.18
C SER A 55 33.81 8.46 14.51
N ARG A 56 34.28 8.35 13.26
CA ARG A 56 34.91 9.41 12.45
C ARG A 56 34.09 9.72 11.20
N VAL A 57 33.56 8.71 10.52
CA VAL A 57 32.76 8.90 9.30
C VAL A 57 31.33 9.29 9.68
N ARG A 58 30.73 10.22 8.95
CA ARG A 58 29.37 10.73 9.18
C ARG A 58 28.56 10.75 7.89
N ALA A 59 27.25 10.63 7.99
CA ALA A 59 26.30 10.77 6.89
C ALA A 59 25.25 11.85 7.21
N ASP A 60 24.69 12.47 6.17
CA ASP A 60 23.46 13.28 6.20
C ASP A 60 23.31 14.20 7.43
N GLY A 61 23.98 15.35 7.41
CA GLY A 61 23.92 16.29 8.53
C GLY A 61 24.75 15.86 9.74
N GLY A 62 25.84 15.10 9.51
CA GLY A 62 26.84 14.81 10.53
C GLY A 62 26.48 13.66 11.48
N ARG A 63 25.59 12.76 11.07
CA ARG A 63 25.07 11.65 11.90
C ARG A 63 25.97 10.43 11.85
N ARG A 64 26.02 9.68 12.95
CA ARG A 64 26.78 8.42 13.05
C ARG A 64 26.14 7.35 12.19
N ILE A 65 26.94 6.55 11.52
CA ILE A 65 26.49 5.52 10.57
C ILE A 65 26.35 4.18 11.28
N ALA A 66 25.31 3.41 10.96
CA ALA A 66 25.15 2.06 11.46
C ALA A 66 26.09 1.11 10.70
N VAL A 67 26.82 0.30 11.46
CA VAL A 67 27.81 -0.65 10.94
C VAL A 67 27.73 -1.96 11.74
N ALA A 68 28.29 -3.04 11.22
CA ALA A 68 28.36 -4.32 11.90
C ALA A 68 28.85 -4.18 13.36
N GLY A 69 28.12 -4.79 14.30
CA GLY A 69 28.37 -4.67 15.74
C GLY A 69 27.79 -3.42 16.43
N SER A 70 27.20 -2.48 15.69
CA SER A 70 26.33 -1.44 16.26
C SER A 70 24.94 -2.00 16.60
N ARG A 71 24.10 -1.22 17.27
CA ARG A 71 22.75 -1.64 17.67
C ARG A 71 21.83 -0.44 17.88
N PHE A 72 20.53 -0.68 17.94
CA PHE A 72 19.60 0.27 18.55
C PHE A 72 19.47 -0.07 20.02
N ALA A 73 19.69 0.92 20.88
CA ALA A 73 19.90 0.69 22.32
C ALA A 73 18.68 0.08 23.04
N ARG A 74 17.49 0.21 22.47
CA ARG A 74 16.22 -0.25 23.03
C ARG A 74 15.22 -0.60 21.93
N SER A 75 14.20 -1.35 22.31
CA SER A 75 13.00 -1.59 21.51
C SER A 75 11.72 -1.45 22.36
N SER A 76 10.56 -1.37 21.72
CA SER A 76 9.26 -1.07 22.35
C SER A 76 8.12 -1.88 21.74
N GLY A 77 6.98 -1.99 22.42
CA GLY A 77 5.78 -2.73 21.99
C GLY A 77 5.41 -3.94 22.86
N GLY A 78 6.31 -4.35 23.76
CA GLY A 78 6.13 -5.47 24.69
C GLY A 78 6.08 -5.07 26.16
N GLU A 79 5.72 -3.83 26.47
CA GLU A 79 5.80 -3.24 27.82
C GLU A 79 4.90 -3.95 28.85
N ALA A 80 3.82 -4.60 28.40
CA ALA A 80 2.97 -5.42 29.27
C ALA A 80 3.64 -6.74 29.70
N GLY A 81 4.64 -7.21 28.95
CA GLY A 81 5.45 -8.38 29.26
C GLY A 81 6.56 -8.06 30.27
N THR A 82 6.18 -7.71 31.50
CA THR A 82 7.13 -7.24 32.53
C THR A 82 8.08 -8.33 33.03
N GLY A 83 7.79 -9.60 32.77
CA GLY A 83 8.70 -10.71 33.05
C GLY A 83 9.78 -10.89 31.98
N GLY A 84 9.77 -10.06 30.93
CA GLY A 84 10.74 -10.09 29.84
C GLY A 84 10.48 -11.18 28.80
N GLY A 85 11.26 -11.14 27.73
CA GLY A 85 11.20 -12.10 26.65
C GLY A 85 11.50 -13.53 27.12
N VAL A 86 10.75 -14.53 26.63
CA VAL A 86 10.93 -15.93 27.05
C VAL A 86 12.34 -16.49 26.81
N THR A 87 13.05 -15.96 25.82
CA THR A 87 14.44 -16.31 25.48
C THR A 87 15.43 -15.29 26.04
N SER A 88 15.16 -13.99 25.92
CA SER A 88 16.15 -12.96 26.30
C SER A 88 16.12 -12.55 27.76
N GLY A 89 15.00 -12.76 28.47
CA GLY A 89 14.76 -12.23 29.82
C GLY A 89 14.71 -10.71 29.90
N THR A 90 14.73 -9.99 28.77
CA THR A 90 14.73 -8.53 28.74
C THR A 90 13.36 -7.97 28.38
N SER A 91 13.05 -6.78 28.89
CA SER A 91 11.88 -6.00 28.51
C SER A 91 12.37 -4.70 27.88
N GLY A 92 12.11 -4.53 26.58
CA GLY A 92 12.61 -3.39 25.81
C GLY A 92 14.13 -3.40 25.56
N GLY A 93 14.74 -4.58 25.50
CA GLY A 93 16.16 -4.78 25.22
C GLY A 93 16.60 -4.26 23.82
N PRO A 94 17.91 -4.23 23.54
CA PRO A 94 18.42 -3.66 22.30
C PRO A 94 18.03 -4.48 21.07
N ALA A 95 18.03 -3.82 19.90
CA ALA A 95 17.97 -4.49 18.62
C ALA A 95 19.35 -4.50 17.93
N SER A 96 19.85 -5.67 17.54
CA SER A 96 21.20 -5.86 16.99
C SER A 96 21.16 -6.45 15.58
N TRP A 97 22.07 -6.00 14.71
CA TRP A 97 22.13 -6.45 13.32
C TRP A 97 22.42 -7.94 13.18
N LEU A 98 21.63 -8.60 12.33
CA LEU A 98 21.83 -9.97 11.86
C LEU A 98 22.47 -9.98 10.46
N SER A 99 22.17 -8.97 9.63
CA SER A 99 22.82 -8.78 8.33
C SER A 99 23.38 -7.37 8.17
N HIS A 100 24.32 -7.22 7.25
CA HIS A 100 24.93 -5.96 6.84
C HIS A 100 25.64 -6.18 5.49
N SER A 101 26.12 -5.10 4.85
CA SER A 101 26.96 -5.21 3.65
C SER A 101 28.24 -6.01 3.93
N LEU A 102 28.62 -6.88 2.99
CA LEU A 102 29.83 -7.70 3.06
C LEU A 102 31.03 -7.05 2.34
N ASP A 103 30.75 -6.20 1.36
CA ASP A 103 31.72 -5.59 0.44
C ASP A 103 31.92 -4.09 0.67
N VAL A 104 30.90 -3.37 1.15
CA VAL A 104 31.04 -1.96 1.53
C VAL A 104 31.19 -1.81 3.03
N ARG A 105 32.37 -1.32 3.44
CA ARG A 105 32.78 -1.18 4.83
C ARG A 105 33.03 0.27 5.21
N ILE A 106 32.63 0.64 6.41
CA ILE A 106 32.84 1.96 7.02
C ILE A 106 33.61 1.73 8.31
N GLU A 107 34.81 2.32 8.39
CA GLU A 107 35.76 2.07 9.49
C GLU A 107 36.09 0.58 9.66
N GLY A 108 36.22 -0.14 8.54
CA GLY A 108 36.54 -1.58 8.50
C GLY A 108 35.38 -2.52 8.83
N ARG A 109 34.22 -1.99 9.25
CA ARG A 109 33.00 -2.73 9.61
C ARG A 109 31.96 -2.63 8.50
N GLY A 110 31.22 -3.71 8.20
CA GLY A 110 30.22 -3.71 7.14
C GLY A 110 29.12 -2.67 7.38
N ALA A 111 28.72 -1.92 6.36
CA ALA A 111 27.67 -0.90 6.48
C ALA A 111 26.27 -1.53 6.61
N CYS A 112 25.45 -1.04 7.55
CA CYS A 112 24.06 -1.47 7.70
C CYS A 112 23.14 -0.60 6.85
N ARG A 113 22.15 -1.21 6.20
CA ARG A 113 21.37 -0.60 5.11
C ARG A 113 19.89 -0.94 5.27
N LEU A 114 19.06 -0.26 4.50
CA LEU A 114 17.68 -0.68 4.24
C LEU A 114 17.62 -2.19 3.95
N THR A 115 16.64 -2.89 4.53
CA THR A 115 16.44 -4.37 4.50
C THR A 115 17.43 -5.23 5.29
N ASP A 116 18.43 -4.65 5.95
CA ASP A 116 19.29 -5.43 6.84
C ASP A 116 18.54 -5.86 8.12
N LYS A 117 18.65 -7.15 8.44
CA LYS A 117 17.86 -7.85 9.45
C LYS A 117 18.36 -7.57 10.85
N MET A 118 17.47 -7.61 11.84
CA MET A 118 17.84 -7.36 13.23
C MET A 118 17.22 -8.39 14.16
N LEU A 119 17.96 -8.77 15.20
CA LEU A 119 17.41 -9.38 16.40
C LEU A 119 16.86 -8.28 17.30
N HIS A 120 15.79 -8.56 18.02
CA HIS A 120 15.02 -7.59 18.80
C HIS A 120 14.88 -8.03 20.25
N ASN A 121 14.71 -7.07 21.16
CA ASN A 121 14.58 -7.31 22.60
C ASN A 121 15.68 -8.23 23.14
N GLY A 122 16.95 -7.93 22.83
CA GLY A 122 18.09 -8.77 23.23
C GLY A 122 18.14 -10.15 22.56
N GLY A 123 17.48 -10.33 21.41
CA GLY A 123 17.42 -11.61 20.69
C GLY A 123 16.23 -12.48 21.04
N ASN A 124 15.19 -11.93 21.68
CA ASN A 124 13.96 -12.67 21.96
C ASN A 124 13.11 -12.92 20.70
N THR A 125 13.16 -11.98 19.78
CA THR A 125 12.50 -12.07 18.49
C THR A 125 13.38 -11.48 17.40
N ILE A 126 12.89 -11.51 16.16
CA ILE A 126 13.63 -11.19 14.96
C ILE A 126 12.78 -10.36 14.01
N ASP A 127 13.43 -9.38 13.39
CA ASP A 127 12.98 -8.71 12.17
C ASP A 127 13.61 -9.44 10.96
N CYS A 128 12.86 -10.39 10.39
CA CYS A 128 13.25 -11.11 9.18
C CYS A 128 13.03 -10.30 7.90
N ALA A 129 12.22 -9.23 7.93
CA ALA A 129 12.02 -8.36 6.77
C ALA A 129 13.21 -7.40 6.61
N GLY A 130 13.77 -6.98 7.74
CA GLY A 130 14.86 -6.02 7.88
C GLY A 130 14.38 -4.60 8.02
N ILE A 131 15.27 -3.74 8.51
CA ILE A 131 14.97 -2.34 8.81
C ILE A 131 14.46 -1.60 7.57
N VAL A 132 13.40 -0.82 7.75
CA VAL A 132 12.79 0.01 6.71
C VAL A 132 13.15 1.47 6.96
N GLN A 133 13.52 2.19 5.90
CA GLN A 133 13.74 3.64 5.89
C GLN A 133 13.49 4.18 4.47
N ALA A 134 13.50 5.51 4.33
CA ALA A 134 13.41 6.20 3.04
C ALA A 134 14.34 5.56 1.99
N GLN A 135 13.85 5.41 0.77
CA GLN A 135 14.71 5.02 -0.35
C GLN A 135 15.57 6.21 -0.79
N LEU A 136 16.61 5.95 -1.57
CA LEU A 136 17.52 6.99 -2.05
C LEU A 136 16.75 8.03 -2.84
N GLY A 137 16.66 9.25 -2.31
CA GLY A 137 16.10 10.37 -3.05
C GLY A 137 16.89 10.56 -4.35
N ARG A 138 16.23 10.51 -5.51
CA ARG A 138 16.82 11.01 -6.74
C ARG A 138 17.15 12.48 -6.51
N GLY A 139 18.43 12.77 -6.31
CA GLY A 139 18.90 14.15 -6.22
C GLY A 139 18.39 14.94 -7.41
N ILE A 140 17.68 16.04 -7.14
CA ILE A 140 17.36 17.04 -8.16
C ILE A 140 18.71 17.54 -8.69
N ALA A 141 19.10 17.06 -9.86
CA ALA A 141 20.21 17.63 -10.60
C ALA A 141 19.76 19.02 -11.06
N VAL A 142 20.15 20.05 -10.31
CA VAL A 142 20.16 21.42 -10.82
C VAL A 142 21.25 21.48 -11.90
N ALA A 143 20.86 21.20 -13.14
CA ALA A 143 21.75 21.32 -14.29
C ALA A 143 21.99 22.80 -14.59
N GLY A 144 23.14 23.30 -14.12
CA GLY A 144 23.75 24.54 -14.59
C GLY A 144 23.98 24.48 -16.10
N SER A 145 23.80 25.63 -16.74
CA SER A 145 23.77 25.83 -18.19
C SER A 145 25.01 25.32 -18.93
N SER A 146 24.81 24.68 -20.08
CA SER A 146 25.52 25.06 -21.32
C SER A 146 24.83 24.49 -22.57
N ARG A 147 24.88 25.29 -23.65
CA ARG A 147 24.19 25.12 -24.94
C ARG A 147 24.80 24.02 -25.80
N GLN A 148 23.99 23.32 -26.61
CA GLN A 148 24.08 23.34 -28.08
C GLN A 148 22.91 22.58 -28.77
N LYS A 149 22.56 23.06 -29.98
CA LYS A 149 21.35 22.79 -30.78
C LYS A 149 21.46 21.52 -31.64
N LYS A 150 20.34 20.83 -31.93
CA LYS A 150 19.88 20.44 -33.30
C LYS A 150 18.47 19.78 -33.36
N LYS A 151 17.53 20.55 -33.94
CA LYS A 151 16.38 20.25 -34.86
C LYS A 151 15.50 18.97 -34.75
N THR A 152 14.24 19.20 -34.29
CA THR A 152 12.88 18.86 -34.84
C THR A 152 12.49 17.41 -35.23
N PRO A 153 11.22 16.96 -35.00
CA PRO A 153 9.98 17.65 -35.41
C PRO A 153 8.90 17.85 -34.33
N ARG A 154 8.09 18.87 -34.58
CA ARG A 154 6.94 19.29 -33.79
C ARG A 154 5.78 18.31 -33.98
N ILE A 155 5.26 17.78 -32.88
CA ILE A 155 3.90 17.26 -32.79
C ILE A 155 3.10 18.34 -32.05
N GLY A 156 2.01 18.78 -32.67
CA GLY A 156 1.13 19.83 -32.15
C GLY A 156 0.57 19.43 -30.79
N ILE A 157 0.80 20.27 -29.79
CA ILE A 157 0.05 20.23 -28.54
C ILE A 157 -1.26 20.95 -28.86
N ASP A 158 -2.33 20.18 -29.06
CA ASP A 158 -3.67 20.72 -28.90
C ASP A 158 -3.77 21.30 -27.49
N LYS A 159 -4.11 22.59 -27.43
CA LYS A 159 -4.33 23.32 -26.19
C LYS A 159 -5.62 22.81 -25.54
N GLY A 160 -5.55 21.63 -24.93
CA GLY A 160 -6.56 21.14 -24.00
C GLY A 160 -6.49 21.98 -22.73
N GLN A 161 -7.59 22.67 -22.45
CA GLN A 161 -7.82 23.53 -21.30
C GLN A 161 -7.19 22.97 -20.01
N ALA A 162 -6.40 23.81 -19.34
CA ALA A 162 -6.10 23.63 -17.93
C ALA A 162 -7.41 23.82 -17.14
N LEU A 163 -8.25 22.78 -17.10
CA LEU A 163 -9.20 22.60 -16.01
C LEU A 163 -8.33 22.49 -14.76
N THR A 164 -8.39 23.49 -13.89
CA THR A 164 -8.01 23.35 -12.48
C THR A 164 -8.83 22.19 -11.92
N ARG A 165 -8.33 20.96 -12.05
CA ARG A 165 -8.94 19.76 -11.50
C ARG A 165 -9.00 19.97 -9.99
N ILE A 166 -10.20 20.03 -9.46
CA ILE A 166 -10.40 19.91 -8.02
C ILE A 166 -9.84 18.54 -7.66
N SER A 167 -8.70 18.52 -6.97
CA SER A 167 -8.09 17.30 -6.44
C SER A 167 -8.50 17.22 -4.98
N ARG A 168 -9.46 16.34 -4.67
CA ARG A 168 -9.77 15.98 -3.29
C ARG A 168 -8.81 14.89 -2.85
N PHE A 169 -8.23 15.01 -1.66
CA PHE A 169 -7.43 13.95 -1.06
C PHE A 169 -8.36 12.97 -0.33
N GLY A 170 -8.08 11.69 -0.49
CA GLY A 170 -8.74 10.61 0.22
C GLY A 170 -7.80 9.42 0.40
N ILE A 171 -8.32 8.40 1.04
CA ILE A 171 -7.60 7.17 1.35
C ILE A 171 -8.50 5.99 1.09
N ASP A 172 -7.95 4.80 0.91
CA ASP A 172 -8.64 3.55 1.14
C ASP A 172 -7.91 2.73 2.22
N THR A 173 -8.67 1.94 2.96
CA THR A 173 -8.12 1.11 4.03
C THR A 173 -8.94 -0.14 4.24
N ASN A 174 -8.28 -1.22 4.60
CA ASN A 174 -8.94 -2.44 5.07
C ASN A 174 -9.35 -2.36 6.56
N ASP A 175 -8.81 -1.41 7.33
CA ASP A 175 -9.07 -1.28 8.77
C ASP A 175 -10.33 -0.47 9.09
N SER A 176 -11.08 -0.91 10.10
CA SER A 176 -12.32 -0.27 10.58
C SER A 176 -12.09 0.79 11.67
N THR A 177 -10.87 0.93 12.17
CA THR A 177 -10.53 1.74 13.35
C THR A 177 -9.99 3.14 13.04
N LEU A 178 -10.13 3.61 11.79
CA LEU A 178 -9.68 4.92 11.34
C LEU A 178 -10.10 6.07 12.27
N ASP A 179 -9.11 6.82 12.79
CA ASP A 179 -9.34 8.08 13.50
C ASP A 179 -9.79 9.19 12.53
N THR A 180 -11.09 9.46 12.52
CA THR A 180 -11.71 10.47 11.66
C THR A 180 -11.20 11.89 11.90
N ASN A 181 -10.84 12.24 13.13
CA ASN A 181 -10.38 13.58 13.44
C ASN A 181 -8.98 13.81 12.90
N PHE A 182 -8.11 12.81 13.08
CA PHE A 182 -6.77 12.86 12.53
C PHE A 182 -6.83 12.87 10.99
N ALA A 183 -7.61 11.97 10.35
CA ALA A 183 -7.78 11.95 8.89
C ALA A 183 -8.19 13.33 8.34
N LYS A 184 -9.10 14.02 9.02
CA LYS A 184 -9.56 15.35 8.61
C LYS A 184 -8.54 16.47 8.86
N ALA A 185 -7.81 16.43 9.98
CA ALA A 185 -6.72 17.37 10.24
C ALA A 185 -5.64 17.29 9.14
N GLN A 186 -5.53 16.10 8.58
CA GLN A 186 -4.73 15.70 7.44
C GLN A 186 -5.38 16.10 6.07
N GLY A 187 -6.55 16.74 6.06
CA GLY A 187 -7.19 17.16 4.81
C GLY A 187 -7.77 16.00 3.99
N CYS A 188 -7.87 14.80 4.56
CA CYS A 188 -8.63 13.71 3.97
C CYS A 188 -10.11 14.12 3.90
N THR A 189 -10.73 13.86 2.76
CA THR A 189 -12.12 14.24 2.49
C THR A 189 -13.00 13.07 2.09
N PHE A 190 -12.42 11.89 1.82
CA PHE A 190 -13.17 10.68 1.52
C PHE A 190 -12.37 9.43 1.89
N VAL A 191 -13.07 8.31 2.14
CA VAL A 191 -12.48 7.03 2.54
C VAL A 191 -13.07 5.88 1.70
N GLY A 192 -12.21 5.04 1.14
CA GLY A 192 -12.54 3.76 0.52
C GLY A 192 -12.57 2.65 1.56
N ARG A 193 -13.66 1.88 1.60
CA ARG A 193 -13.80 0.75 2.54
C ARG A 193 -14.28 -0.51 1.84
N TYR A 194 -13.73 -1.63 2.30
CA TYR A 194 -14.01 -2.95 1.77
C TYR A 194 -15.35 -3.48 2.30
N LEU A 195 -16.16 -4.02 1.40
CA LEU A 195 -17.41 -4.72 1.70
C LEU A 195 -17.18 -6.22 1.94
N SER A 196 -16.01 -6.71 1.60
CA SER A 196 -15.56 -8.09 1.72
C SER A 196 -14.78 -8.31 3.02
N PHE A 197 -14.70 -9.57 3.45
CA PHE A 197 -13.88 -10.02 4.58
C PHE A 197 -12.65 -10.75 4.04
N ASP A 198 -11.46 -10.32 4.42
CA ASP A 198 -10.18 -10.89 3.94
C ASP A 198 -9.58 -11.96 4.87
N GLY A 199 -10.24 -12.25 6.00
CA GLY A 199 -9.76 -13.17 7.03
C GLY A 199 -9.14 -12.49 8.26
N GLU A 200 -8.79 -11.20 8.17
CA GLU A 200 -8.16 -10.42 9.24
C GLU A 200 -8.96 -9.15 9.58
N HIS A 201 -9.49 -8.47 8.57
CA HIS A 201 -10.18 -7.18 8.69
C HIS A 201 -11.67 -7.31 8.38
N PRO A 202 -12.57 -6.77 9.23
CA PRO A 202 -14.01 -6.88 9.03
C PRO A 202 -14.51 -6.02 7.84
N PRO A 203 -15.59 -6.47 7.16
CA PRO A 203 -16.24 -5.66 6.14
C PRO A 203 -16.88 -4.42 6.76
N LEU A 204 -17.06 -3.38 5.96
CA LEU A 204 -17.72 -2.14 6.34
C LEU A 204 -19.07 -2.42 7.03
N SER A 205 -19.28 -1.84 8.21
CA SER A 205 -20.56 -1.93 8.94
C SER A 205 -21.40 -0.66 8.78
N ARG A 206 -22.67 -0.73 9.20
CA ARG A 206 -23.56 0.45 9.23
C ARG A 206 -23.07 1.50 10.23
N GLU A 207 -22.58 1.05 11.38
CA GLU A 207 -22.07 1.91 12.43
C GLU A 207 -20.79 2.62 11.98
N GLU A 208 -19.90 1.92 11.28
CA GLU A 208 -18.69 2.51 10.71
C GLU A 208 -19.03 3.52 9.60
N ALA A 209 -19.94 3.14 8.70
CA ALA A 209 -20.47 4.02 7.66
C ALA A 209 -21.02 5.35 8.23
N ASP A 210 -21.91 5.25 9.23
CA ASP A 210 -22.52 6.41 9.86
C ASP A 210 -21.48 7.25 10.62
N ARG A 211 -20.49 6.62 11.26
CA ARG A 211 -19.39 7.30 11.95
C ARG A 211 -18.53 8.13 10.99
N LEU A 212 -18.11 7.55 9.87
CA LEU A 212 -17.26 8.22 8.87
C LEU A 212 -18.01 9.40 8.22
N ARG A 213 -19.27 9.19 7.83
CA ARG A 213 -20.12 10.24 7.25
C ARG A 213 -20.48 11.33 8.26
N GLY A 214 -20.77 10.96 9.51
CA GLY A 214 -21.04 11.89 10.60
C GLY A 214 -19.84 12.78 10.90
N ALA A 215 -18.63 12.30 10.64
CA ALA A 215 -17.41 13.12 10.67
C ALA A 215 -17.26 14.02 9.44
N GLY A 216 -18.06 13.88 8.39
CA GLY A 216 -17.96 14.63 7.14
C GLY A 216 -16.92 14.08 6.16
N LEU A 217 -16.61 12.78 6.25
CA LEU A 217 -15.83 12.06 5.24
C LEU A 217 -16.81 11.33 4.31
N ASP A 218 -16.71 11.63 3.02
CA ASP A 218 -17.45 10.90 1.98
C ASP A 218 -16.93 9.45 1.89
N LEU A 219 -17.76 8.49 1.47
CA LEU A 219 -17.31 7.10 1.30
C LEU A 219 -17.48 6.58 -0.13
N PHE A 220 -16.58 5.70 -0.54
CA PHE A 220 -16.77 4.81 -1.68
C PHE A 220 -16.52 3.35 -1.26
N ALA A 221 -17.19 2.42 -1.94
CA ALA A 221 -17.22 1.01 -1.54
C ALA A 221 -16.38 0.13 -2.47
N ILE A 222 -15.60 -0.76 -1.87
CA ILE A 222 -14.63 -1.63 -2.55
C ILE A 222 -15.08 -3.08 -2.38
N TRP A 223 -15.01 -3.87 -3.45
CA TRP A 223 -15.19 -5.33 -3.38
C TRP A 223 -13.93 -6.04 -3.88
N GLU A 224 -13.29 -6.77 -2.97
CA GLU A 224 -12.11 -7.57 -3.25
C GLU A 224 -12.04 -8.82 -2.36
N LEU A 225 -11.94 -10.00 -2.96
CA LEU A 225 -11.72 -11.25 -2.23
C LEU A 225 -10.28 -11.74 -2.38
N THR A 226 -9.77 -11.68 -3.60
CA THR A 226 -8.37 -12.00 -3.93
C THR A 226 -7.92 -11.05 -5.02
N LYS A 227 -6.61 -10.80 -5.08
CA LYS A 227 -6.02 -9.98 -6.16
C LYS A 227 -6.27 -10.53 -7.57
N TYR A 228 -6.51 -11.84 -7.72
CA TYR A 228 -6.68 -12.50 -9.03
C TYR A 228 -8.14 -12.86 -9.32
N ARG A 229 -9.09 -12.34 -8.53
CA ARG A 229 -10.49 -12.78 -8.52
C ARG A 229 -11.14 -12.89 -9.91
N ALA A 230 -10.86 -11.93 -10.80
CA ALA A 230 -11.44 -11.87 -12.14
C ALA A 230 -10.79 -12.82 -13.19
N VAL A 231 -9.79 -13.63 -12.80
CA VAL A 231 -9.07 -14.55 -13.69
C VAL A 231 -8.67 -15.89 -13.05
N GLU A 232 -8.88 -16.06 -11.74
CA GLU A 232 -8.35 -17.20 -10.97
C GLU A 232 -8.99 -18.55 -11.32
N LEU A 233 -10.22 -18.54 -11.84
CA LEU A 233 -10.97 -19.75 -12.20
C LEU A 233 -10.61 -20.25 -13.60
N GLU A 234 -10.04 -19.38 -14.45
CA GLU A 234 -9.55 -19.71 -15.79
C GLU A 234 -10.63 -20.36 -16.69
N SER A 235 -11.89 -19.97 -16.50
CA SER A 235 -13.07 -20.47 -17.23
C SER A 235 -14.08 -19.34 -17.40
N ILE A 236 -14.45 -19.00 -18.63
CA ILE A 236 -15.37 -17.88 -18.92
C ILE A 236 -16.68 -18.02 -18.16
N GLU A 237 -17.25 -19.23 -18.13
CA GLU A 237 -18.52 -19.48 -17.46
C GLU A 237 -18.40 -19.31 -15.94
N ASP A 238 -17.31 -19.84 -15.36
CA ASP A 238 -17.12 -19.79 -13.91
C ASP A 238 -16.72 -18.38 -13.44
N GLU A 239 -15.99 -17.60 -14.27
CA GLU A 239 -15.72 -16.18 -14.01
C GLU A 239 -16.99 -15.33 -14.06
N ARG A 240 -17.90 -15.59 -15.03
CA ARG A 240 -19.20 -14.92 -15.03
C ARG A 240 -20.02 -15.26 -13.80
N LYS A 241 -20.04 -16.53 -13.40
CA LYS A 241 -20.72 -16.96 -12.17
C LYS A 241 -20.13 -16.28 -10.94
N ALA A 242 -18.80 -16.20 -10.88
CA ALA A 242 -18.08 -15.46 -9.84
C ALA A 242 -18.52 -13.99 -9.77
N GLY A 243 -18.65 -13.31 -10.91
CA GLY A 243 -19.15 -11.93 -10.97
C GLY A 243 -20.56 -11.78 -10.40
N VAL A 244 -21.46 -12.72 -10.71
CA VAL A 244 -22.84 -12.75 -10.15
C VAL A 244 -22.82 -12.92 -8.63
N ASP A 245 -22.04 -13.88 -8.13
CA ASP A 245 -21.96 -14.22 -6.71
C ASP A 245 -21.37 -13.06 -5.90
N ASP A 246 -20.30 -12.44 -6.42
CA ASP A 246 -19.61 -11.30 -5.83
C ASP A 246 -20.51 -10.05 -5.81
N ALA A 247 -21.13 -9.69 -6.94
CA ALA A 247 -22.03 -8.54 -7.01
C ALA A 247 -23.28 -8.70 -6.14
N THR A 248 -23.79 -9.93 -6.01
CA THR A 248 -24.93 -10.22 -5.13
C THR A 248 -24.57 -9.99 -3.67
N GLN A 249 -23.40 -10.49 -3.23
CA GLN A 249 -22.93 -10.28 -1.86
C GLN A 249 -22.61 -8.80 -1.60
N ALA A 250 -21.87 -8.14 -2.50
CA ALA A 250 -21.54 -6.72 -2.39
C ALA A 250 -22.80 -5.85 -2.27
N ARG A 251 -23.82 -6.12 -3.10
CA ARG A 251 -25.12 -5.42 -3.02
C ARG A 251 -25.81 -5.61 -1.67
N ASN A 252 -25.76 -6.82 -1.12
CA ASN A 252 -26.39 -7.13 0.18
C ASN A 252 -25.67 -6.39 1.31
N VAL A 253 -24.33 -6.39 1.33
CA VAL A 253 -23.55 -5.63 2.32
C VAL A 253 -23.83 -4.14 2.19
N MET A 254 -23.81 -3.57 0.97
CA MET A 254 -24.15 -2.15 0.75
C MET A 254 -25.52 -1.78 1.29
N LYS A 255 -26.51 -2.67 1.16
CA LYS A 255 -27.84 -2.45 1.74
C LYS A 255 -27.79 -2.38 3.26
N LEU A 256 -27.07 -3.28 3.91
CA LEU A 256 -26.90 -3.30 5.36
C LEU A 256 -26.18 -2.03 5.85
N CYS A 257 -25.17 -1.55 5.12
CA CYS A 257 -24.45 -0.32 5.45
C CYS A 257 -25.23 0.97 5.15
N GLY A 258 -26.43 0.89 4.53
CA GLY A 258 -27.25 2.06 4.18
C GLY A 258 -26.89 2.73 2.85
N GLY A 259 -26.03 2.12 2.04
CA GLY A 259 -25.56 2.60 0.74
C GLY A 259 -26.24 1.96 -0.48
N GLU A 260 -27.44 1.42 -0.37
CA GLU A 260 -28.06 0.52 -1.37
C GLU A 260 -28.10 1.08 -2.82
N LYS A 261 -28.01 2.40 -3.02
CA LYS A 261 -28.04 3.04 -4.35
C LYS A 261 -26.67 3.47 -4.87
N LYS A 262 -25.62 3.30 -4.07
CA LYS A 262 -24.27 3.79 -4.37
C LYS A 262 -23.50 2.75 -5.20
N PRO A 263 -22.53 3.19 -6.01
CA PRO A 263 -21.70 2.30 -6.80
C PRO A 263 -20.75 1.48 -5.93
N ILE A 264 -20.24 0.40 -6.51
CA ILE A 264 -19.26 -0.51 -5.91
C ILE A 264 -18.11 -0.66 -6.90
N TYR A 265 -16.88 -0.50 -6.43
CA TYR A 265 -15.67 -0.70 -7.21
C TYR A 265 -15.20 -2.16 -7.07
N PHE A 266 -15.33 -2.93 -8.13
CA PHE A 266 -14.83 -4.31 -8.21
C PHE A 266 -13.37 -4.31 -8.67
N THR A 267 -12.50 -5.01 -7.96
CA THR A 267 -11.06 -4.90 -8.17
C THR A 267 -10.51 -5.89 -9.21
N VAL A 268 -9.56 -5.41 -10.00
CA VAL A 268 -8.63 -6.21 -10.81
C VAL A 268 -7.22 -5.83 -10.35
N ASP A 269 -6.86 -6.33 -9.16
CA ASP A 269 -5.68 -5.90 -8.40
C ASP A 269 -4.40 -6.66 -8.77
N PHE A 270 -4.09 -6.70 -10.07
CA PHE A 270 -2.83 -7.26 -10.54
C PHE A 270 -2.36 -6.57 -11.80
N PRO A 271 -1.05 -6.64 -12.13
CA PRO A 271 -0.49 -5.92 -13.27
C PRO A 271 -0.91 -6.57 -14.60
N VAL A 272 -2.11 -6.24 -15.08
CA VAL A 272 -2.59 -6.60 -16.41
C VAL A 272 -1.87 -5.74 -17.45
N THR A 273 -0.91 -6.35 -18.14
CA THR A 273 -0.19 -5.71 -19.25
C THR A 273 -0.98 -5.81 -20.57
N PRO A 274 -0.65 -5.00 -21.60
CA PRO A 274 -1.21 -5.18 -22.94
C PRO A 274 -0.94 -6.56 -23.55
N GLU A 275 0.14 -7.22 -23.14
CA GLU A 275 0.44 -8.60 -23.53
C GLU A 275 -0.48 -9.58 -22.80
N HIS A 276 -0.58 -9.47 -21.47
CA HIS A 276 -1.49 -10.30 -20.66
C HIS A 276 -2.91 -10.25 -21.22
N TRP A 277 -3.44 -9.05 -21.50
CA TRP A 277 -4.79 -8.84 -22.07
C TRP A 277 -5.04 -9.60 -23.39
N ARG A 278 -4.01 -9.74 -24.24
CA ARG A 278 -4.13 -10.39 -25.55
C ARG A 278 -3.69 -11.86 -25.57
N SER A 279 -2.99 -12.28 -24.51
CA SER A 279 -2.49 -13.65 -24.37
C SER A 279 -3.62 -14.68 -24.33
N TRP A 280 -3.28 -15.91 -24.70
CA TRP A 280 -4.23 -17.02 -24.76
C TRP A 280 -4.12 -17.90 -23.52
N ILE A 281 -5.25 -18.50 -23.16
CA ILE A 281 -5.37 -19.52 -22.12
C ILE A 281 -6.32 -20.61 -22.62
N VAL A 282 -6.16 -21.83 -22.11
CA VAL A 282 -7.14 -22.90 -22.29
C VAL A 282 -8.20 -22.75 -21.21
N ASP A 283 -9.43 -22.47 -21.62
CA ASP A 283 -10.59 -22.43 -20.73
C ASP A 283 -10.75 -23.79 -20.03
N LYS A 284 -10.67 -23.81 -18.70
CA LYS A 284 -10.62 -25.05 -17.90
C LYS A 284 -11.87 -25.91 -18.03
N LYS A 285 -13.00 -25.31 -18.39
CA LYS A 285 -14.30 -26.00 -18.44
C LYS A 285 -14.59 -26.56 -19.83
N THR A 286 -14.30 -25.78 -20.87
CA THR A 286 -14.62 -26.12 -22.26
C THR A 286 -13.44 -26.70 -23.03
N GLY A 287 -12.21 -26.53 -22.54
CA GLY A 287 -10.97 -26.91 -23.23
C GLY A 287 -10.62 -26.04 -24.43
N LYS A 288 -11.36 -24.94 -24.68
CA LYS A 288 -11.12 -24.06 -25.83
C LYS A 288 -10.04 -23.03 -25.54
N HIS A 289 -9.27 -22.68 -26.56
CA HIS A 289 -8.37 -21.54 -26.47
C HIS A 289 -9.18 -20.24 -26.48
N VAL A 290 -9.02 -19.43 -25.45
CA VAL A 290 -9.66 -18.11 -25.29
C VAL A 290 -8.61 -17.06 -24.93
N GLN A 291 -8.90 -15.79 -25.18
CA GLN A 291 -8.01 -14.72 -24.75
C GLN A 291 -8.23 -14.41 -23.26
N ARG A 292 -7.17 -14.12 -22.50
CA ARG A 292 -7.29 -13.81 -21.06
C ARG A 292 -8.22 -12.65 -20.75
N LYS A 293 -8.33 -11.65 -21.63
CA LYS A 293 -9.34 -10.57 -21.49
C LYS A 293 -10.75 -11.10 -21.33
N SER A 294 -11.08 -12.24 -21.96
CA SER A 294 -12.43 -12.80 -21.93
C SER A 294 -12.82 -13.26 -20.53
N LEU A 295 -11.86 -13.60 -19.67
CA LEU A 295 -12.10 -13.93 -18.26
C LEU A 295 -12.55 -12.68 -17.48
N ILE A 296 -11.77 -11.59 -17.60
CA ILE A 296 -12.09 -10.30 -16.97
C ILE A 296 -13.45 -9.77 -17.46
N LEU A 297 -13.69 -9.83 -18.78
CA LEU A 297 -14.97 -9.38 -19.34
C LEU A 297 -16.12 -10.24 -18.83
N ALA A 298 -15.96 -11.57 -18.78
CA ALA A 298 -17.00 -12.45 -18.25
C ALA A 298 -17.33 -12.16 -16.78
N TYR A 299 -16.33 -11.90 -15.94
CA TYR A 299 -16.54 -11.46 -14.56
C TYR A 299 -17.38 -10.18 -14.48
N PHE A 300 -17.06 -9.16 -15.27
CA PHE A 300 -17.86 -7.91 -15.31
C PHE A 300 -19.25 -8.09 -15.95
N GLU A 301 -19.41 -8.99 -16.92
CA GLU A 301 -20.73 -9.36 -17.43
C GLU A 301 -21.60 -9.97 -16.32
N GLY A 302 -21.02 -10.83 -15.47
CA GLY A 302 -21.71 -11.40 -14.31
C GLY A 302 -22.09 -10.35 -13.28
N ILE A 303 -21.25 -9.34 -13.05
CA ILE A 303 -21.58 -8.20 -12.19
C ILE A 303 -22.79 -7.43 -12.76
N LEU A 304 -22.81 -7.21 -14.08
CA LEU A 304 -23.90 -6.48 -14.77
C LEU A 304 -25.22 -7.26 -14.83
N ASP A 305 -25.19 -8.58 -14.68
CA ASP A 305 -26.41 -9.39 -14.50
C ASP A 305 -27.12 -9.07 -13.16
N VAL A 306 -26.42 -8.45 -12.20
CA VAL A 306 -26.92 -8.18 -10.84
C VAL A 306 -27.10 -6.69 -10.56
N LEU A 307 -26.17 -5.86 -11.03
CA LEU A 307 -26.13 -4.43 -10.78
C LEU A 307 -26.31 -3.66 -12.08
N PRO A 308 -27.11 -2.57 -12.07
CA PRO A 308 -27.18 -1.68 -13.22
C PRO A 308 -25.82 -0.98 -13.42
N VAL A 309 -25.42 -0.70 -14.66
CA VAL A 309 -24.09 -0.17 -14.99
C VAL A 309 -23.75 1.13 -14.26
N GLU A 310 -24.75 1.94 -13.94
CA GLU A 310 -24.65 3.18 -13.16
C GLU A 310 -24.19 2.94 -11.71
N ARG A 311 -24.13 1.68 -11.28
CA ARG A 311 -23.63 1.26 -9.96
C ARG A 311 -22.35 0.44 -10.05
N VAL A 312 -21.80 0.23 -11.24
CA VAL A 312 -20.58 -0.56 -11.42
C VAL A 312 -19.39 0.36 -11.59
N GLY A 313 -18.46 0.24 -10.65
CA GLY A 313 -17.11 0.78 -10.74
C GLY A 313 -16.08 -0.34 -10.93
N ALA A 314 -14.89 0.01 -11.43
CA ALA A 314 -13.75 -0.90 -11.47
C ALA A 314 -12.50 -0.25 -10.89
N TYR A 315 -11.67 -1.09 -10.27
CA TYR A 315 -10.29 -0.77 -9.92
C TYR A 315 -9.28 -1.59 -10.72
N GLY A 316 -8.17 -0.97 -11.11
CA GLY A 316 -7.10 -1.70 -11.80
C GLY A 316 -6.17 -0.83 -12.67
N PRO A 317 -5.29 -1.47 -13.45
CA PRO A 317 -4.38 -0.76 -14.34
C PRO A 317 -5.12 -0.07 -15.50
N TYR A 318 -4.45 0.91 -16.12
CA TYR A 318 -4.96 1.68 -17.25
C TYR A 318 -5.68 0.85 -18.33
N ILE A 319 -5.12 -0.30 -18.73
CA ILE A 319 -5.73 -1.10 -19.80
C ILE A 319 -7.08 -1.69 -19.39
N VAL A 320 -7.23 -2.11 -18.15
CA VAL A 320 -8.49 -2.67 -17.61
C VAL A 320 -9.54 -1.57 -17.59
N ILE A 321 -9.24 -0.45 -16.91
CA ILE A 321 -10.15 0.69 -16.77
C ILE A 321 -10.58 1.21 -18.15
N LYS A 322 -9.62 1.46 -19.04
CA LYS A 322 -9.93 1.92 -20.40
C LYS A 322 -10.87 0.96 -21.12
N LYS A 323 -10.59 -0.35 -21.06
CA LYS A 323 -11.33 -1.34 -21.84
C LYS A 323 -12.74 -1.57 -21.30
N LEU A 324 -12.92 -1.56 -19.99
CA LEU A 324 -14.25 -1.64 -19.40
C LEU A 324 -15.11 -0.42 -19.76
N PHE A 325 -14.54 0.80 -19.72
CA PHE A 325 -15.24 1.98 -20.22
C PHE A 325 -15.52 1.93 -21.73
N ASP A 326 -14.57 1.48 -22.56
CA ASP A 326 -14.77 1.33 -24.02
C ASP A 326 -15.89 0.34 -24.36
N GLN A 327 -16.24 -0.57 -23.45
CA GLN A 327 -17.32 -1.55 -23.60
C GLN A 327 -18.60 -1.14 -22.86
N ASN A 328 -18.65 0.05 -22.24
CA ASN A 328 -19.77 0.51 -21.41
C ASN A 328 -20.12 -0.47 -20.27
N MET A 329 -19.12 -1.11 -19.67
CA MET A 329 -19.34 -2.07 -18.58
C MET A 329 -19.24 -1.45 -17.19
N ILE A 330 -18.72 -0.22 -17.11
CA ILE A 330 -18.55 0.53 -15.87
C ILE A 330 -18.94 1.99 -16.09
N THR A 331 -19.43 2.61 -15.02
CA THR A 331 -19.66 4.06 -14.95
C THR A 331 -18.55 4.76 -14.18
N TYR A 332 -17.92 4.06 -13.24
CA TYR A 332 -16.86 4.62 -12.38
C TYR A 332 -15.53 3.89 -12.55
N GLY A 333 -14.43 4.64 -12.57
CA GLY A 333 -13.08 4.12 -12.66
C GLY A 333 -12.21 4.61 -11.52
N TRP A 334 -11.51 3.68 -10.88
CA TRP A 334 -10.50 3.90 -9.86
C TRP A 334 -9.18 3.30 -10.36
N GLN A 335 -8.29 4.14 -10.89
CA GLN A 335 -7.10 3.66 -11.57
C GLN A 335 -5.86 3.79 -10.68
N TRP A 336 -5.10 2.71 -10.52
CA TRP A 336 -3.81 2.82 -9.86
C TRP A 336 -2.69 3.29 -10.80
N THR A 337 -1.72 4.03 -10.24
CA THR A 337 -0.58 4.62 -10.99
C THR A 337 0.76 4.55 -10.27
N PHE A 338 0.89 3.75 -9.21
CA PHE A 338 2.08 3.71 -8.35
C PHE A 338 3.20 2.76 -8.83
N THR A 339 3.03 2.06 -9.96
CA THR A 339 4.11 1.23 -10.54
C THR A 339 4.87 1.99 -11.63
N GLU A 340 6.16 1.65 -11.82
CA GLU A 340 7.15 2.41 -12.60
C GLU A 340 6.83 2.55 -14.11
N ASP A 341 5.82 1.84 -14.63
CA ASP A 341 5.56 1.71 -16.08
C ASP A 341 4.33 2.47 -16.61
N ILE A 342 3.61 3.25 -15.80
CA ILE A 342 2.30 3.81 -16.20
C ILE A 342 2.24 5.35 -16.11
N VAL A 343 2.41 6.01 -17.26
CA VAL A 343 2.22 7.48 -17.42
C VAL A 343 0.80 7.83 -17.90
N ARG A 344 -0.11 6.84 -18.02
CA ARG A 344 -1.43 7.03 -18.66
C ARG A 344 -2.56 6.83 -17.65
N ILE A 345 -3.42 7.83 -17.54
CA ILE A 345 -4.68 7.78 -16.81
C ILE A 345 -5.81 7.92 -17.83
N ASP A 346 -6.81 7.04 -17.79
CA ASP A 346 -8.01 7.24 -18.60
C ASP A 346 -8.77 8.47 -18.07
N HIS A 347 -9.03 9.45 -18.94
CA HIS A 347 -9.70 10.69 -18.56
C HIS A 347 -11.09 10.51 -17.94
N ARG A 348 -11.73 9.36 -18.16
CA ARG A 348 -13.03 8.99 -17.56
C ARG A 348 -12.90 8.45 -16.13
N ALA A 349 -11.70 8.03 -15.69
CA ALA A 349 -11.50 7.57 -14.32
C ALA A 349 -11.66 8.74 -13.34
N GLN A 350 -12.51 8.56 -12.33
CA GLN A 350 -12.84 9.57 -11.34
C GLN A 350 -11.94 9.52 -10.12
N LEU A 351 -11.41 8.34 -9.78
CA LEU A 351 -10.44 8.13 -8.71
C LEU A 351 -9.10 7.67 -9.27
N GLN A 352 -8.04 8.09 -8.58
CA GLN A 352 -6.67 7.65 -8.85
C GLN A 352 -6.01 7.24 -7.53
N GLN A 353 -5.62 5.97 -7.42
CA GLN A 353 -4.71 5.50 -6.37
C GLN A 353 -3.28 5.77 -6.83
N TYR A 354 -2.59 6.67 -6.15
CA TYR A 354 -1.29 7.17 -6.60
C TYR A 354 -0.14 6.86 -5.64
N ASP A 355 -0.45 6.33 -4.47
CA ASP A 355 0.50 5.90 -3.47
C ASP A 355 -0.08 4.70 -2.73
N ILE A 356 0.75 3.71 -2.42
CA ILE A 356 0.35 2.52 -1.69
C ILE A 356 1.24 2.33 -0.48
N TYR A 357 0.71 1.71 0.56
CA TYR A 357 1.49 1.21 1.67
C TYR A 357 2.51 0.14 1.21
N PRO A 358 3.75 0.15 1.75
CA PRO A 358 4.30 1.03 2.77
C PRO A 358 5.07 2.22 2.18
N GLY A 359 4.79 2.65 0.95
CA GLY A 359 5.42 3.78 0.28
C GLY A 359 5.22 5.14 0.96
N GLN A 360 4.39 5.21 1.99
CA GLN A 360 4.08 6.43 2.73
C GLN A 360 5.18 6.82 3.71
N GLU A 361 6.03 7.75 3.28
CA GLU A 361 6.72 8.69 4.18
C GLU A 361 5.71 9.74 4.70
N GLY A 362 4.94 9.42 5.73
CA GLY A 362 4.46 10.48 6.63
C GLY A 362 3.20 10.26 7.44
N TRP A 363 2.19 9.51 6.98
CA TRP A 363 0.84 9.73 7.53
C TRP A 363 0.06 8.44 7.72
N GLY A 364 0.24 7.83 8.90
CA GLY A 364 -0.74 6.89 9.45
C GLY A 364 -1.77 7.69 10.22
N VAL A 365 -3.00 7.73 9.72
CA VAL A 365 -4.14 8.16 10.54
C VAL A 365 -4.20 7.22 11.71
N SER A 366 -3.92 7.71 12.92
CA SER A 366 -3.70 6.88 14.11
C SER A 366 -4.74 5.76 14.20
N GLY A 367 -4.29 4.52 14.04
CA GLY A 367 -5.10 3.33 14.25
C GLY A 367 -5.52 2.56 13.00
N ALA A 368 -5.65 3.17 11.81
CA ALA A 368 -6.02 2.40 10.62
C ALA A 368 -4.80 1.72 9.98
N GLY A 369 -4.86 0.39 9.80
CA GLY A 369 -3.91 -0.51 9.16
C GLY A 369 -3.37 -0.09 7.79
N ALA A 370 -3.47 -0.95 6.77
CA ALA A 370 -2.96 -0.59 5.43
C ALA A 370 -3.78 0.59 4.89
N LEU A 371 -3.07 1.63 4.47
CA LEU A 371 -3.64 2.90 4.00
C LEU A 371 -3.00 3.22 2.67
N ASP A 372 -3.80 3.33 1.63
CA ASP A 372 -3.36 3.75 0.31
C ASP A 372 -3.93 5.14 0.01
N TYR A 373 -3.22 5.94 -0.79
CA TYR A 373 -3.64 7.32 -1.08
C TYR A 373 -4.34 7.45 -2.41
N ASP A 374 -5.49 8.09 -2.31
CA ASP A 374 -6.36 8.39 -3.41
C ASP A 374 -6.50 9.88 -3.64
N ARG A 375 -6.77 10.21 -4.89
CA ARG A 375 -7.33 11.50 -5.24
C ARG A 375 -8.55 11.35 -6.12
N ALA A 376 -9.59 12.13 -5.81
CA ALA A 376 -10.68 12.33 -6.74
C ALA A 376 -10.27 13.40 -7.75
N VAL A 377 -10.30 13.03 -9.02
CA VAL A 377 -10.02 13.92 -10.16
C VAL A 377 -11.31 14.45 -10.81
N TRP A 378 -12.46 13.96 -10.36
CA TRP A 378 -13.81 14.44 -10.70
C TRP A 378 -14.60 14.77 -9.42
N PRO A 379 -15.57 15.70 -9.47
CA PRO A 379 -16.42 16.01 -8.32
C PRO A 379 -17.32 14.85 -7.91
N ASP A 380 -17.81 14.09 -8.87
CA ASP A 380 -18.61 12.88 -8.67
C ASP A 380 -17.73 11.67 -8.97
N PHE A 381 -17.51 10.86 -7.94
CA PHE A 381 -16.87 9.55 -7.99
C PHE A 381 -17.75 8.50 -7.33
N GLY A 382 -19.06 8.74 -7.25
CA GLY A 382 -19.98 7.79 -6.66
C GLY A 382 -20.03 7.82 -5.14
N GLN A 383 -19.50 8.88 -4.52
CA GLN A 383 -19.46 9.02 -3.07
C GLN A 383 -20.83 8.94 -2.41
N TRP A 384 -20.89 8.43 -1.18
CA TRP A 384 -22.08 8.46 -0.33
C TRP A 384 -22.05 9.50 0.79
#